data_AF-A0A8J5WA18-F1
#
_entry.id   AF-A0A8J5WA18-F1
#
_cell.length_a   1.000
_cell.length_b   1.000
_cell.length_c   1.000
_cell.angle_alpha   90.00
_cell.angle_beta   90.00
_cell.angle_gamma   90.00
#
_symmetry.space_group_name_H-M   'P 1'
#
loop_
_entity.id
_entity.type
_entity.pdbx_description
1 polymer ?
#
loop_
_entity_poly.entity_id
_entity_poly.type
_entity_poly.pdbx_seq_one_letter_code
_entity_poly.pdbx_strand_id
1 'polypeptide(L)'
;MRPSLLQYLKLLLVLALGGVTTMHVPKPDVPTSLEALPVDGHFSFHDVSDAARDFGNMSSFPPVAVLHPSSVADIATTVRHVFLMGEHSTLTVAARGHGHSLYGQCQAAGGIVIRMGSVQSNGMRVHPGTSPYVDASGGELWIDVLHETLKYGLAPKSWTDYLHLTVGGTLSNAGVSGQTFRHGPQISNVHEMEIVTGRGDIVTCSPEQNSDLFHAALGGLGQFGIITRARVALEPAPKMVRWIRVLYLDFASFATDQEMLISAEKTFDYIEGFVIINRTGILNNWRSSFDAQDPKRANQFESDEKVLFCLEMTKNFNPDGADNMEQEVNTLLSQLRYLPLSLFHTDVTYIEFLDRLLPPALLVSRLATAYRLPAVSRPLRRPRLQPSAYRPSSPTMAASLAGARACPAGPSLPHTASIRPLGRHCLPPPEDGSRCLLPLAPPVGPMSASLWLEAEAKQ
;
A
#
# COMPACT_ATOMS: atom_id res chain seq x y z
N MET A 1 61.88 25.72 41.92
CA MET A 1 61.25 25.28 43.17
C MET A 1 60.36 24.08 42.86
N ARG A 2 60.65 22.89 43.41
CA ARG A 2 59.81 21.70 43.21
C ARG A 2 58.54 21.86 44.08
N PRO A 3 57.32 21.66 43.53
CA PRO A 3 56.12 21.70 44.35
C PRO A 3 56.16 20.59 45.39
N SER A 4 55.78 20.91 46.63
CA SER A 4 55.83 19.98 47.75
C SER A 4 54.81 18.83 47.57
N LEU A 5 55.14 17.65 48.12
CA LEU A 5 54.27 16.46 48.13
C LEU A 5 52.84 16.76 48.65
N LEU A 6 52.72 17.77 49.51
CA LEU A 6 51.46 18.25 50.08
C LEU A 6 50.52 18.90 49.05
N GLN A 7 51.08 19.47 47.98
CA GLN A 7 50.33 20.13 46.91
C GLN A 7 49.71 19.12 45.95
N TYR A 8 50.39 18.00 45.72
CA TYR A 8 49.82 16.84 45.01
C TYR A 8 48.72 16.16 45.81
N LEU A 9 48.89 16.00 47.14
CA LEU A 9 47.86 15.42 47.99
C LEU A 9 46.58 16.29 48.04
N LYS A 10 46.71 17.62 48.08
CA LYS A 10 45.55 18.53 48.00
C LYS A 10 44.83 18.45 46.66
N LEU A 11 45.55 18.31 45.54
CA LEU A 11 44.93 18.17 44.22
C LEU A 11 44.21 16.82 44.07
N LEU A 12 44.78 15.75 44.63
CA LEU A 12 44.16 14.42 44.69
C LEU A 12 42.92 14.38 45.60
N LEU A 13 42.92 15.12 46.72
CA LEU A 13 41.75 15.21 47.60
C LEU A 13 40.61 16.01 46.97
N VAL A 14 40.91 17.06 46.19
CA VAL A 14 39.90 17.84 45.46
C VAL A 14 39.31 17.03 44.29
N LEU A 15 40.12 16.20 43.62
CA LEU A 15 39.62 15.26 42.60
C LEU A 15 38.83 14.09 43.21
N ALA A 16 39.14 13.66 44.43
CA ALA A 16 38.40 12.59 45.13
C ALA A 16 37.09 13.07 45.78
N LEU A 17 36.97 14.36 46.11
CA LEU A 17 35.75 14.98 46.66
C LEU A 17 34.86 15.62 45.58
N GLY A 18 35.40 15.88 44.39
CA GLY A 18 34.64 16.21 43.19
C GLY A 18 34.07 14.95 42.54
N GLY A 19 33.36 14.13 43.32
CA GLY A 19 32.51 13.09 42.77
C GLY A 19 31.51 13.79 41.85
N VAL A 20 31.69 13.65 40.54
CA VAL A 20 30.61 13.84 39.59
C VAL A 20 29.60 12.77 39.99
N THR A 21 28.68 13.14 40.87
CA THR A 21 27.37 12.50 40.90
C THR A 21 26.83 12.74 39.50
N THR A 22 27.08 11.79 38.60
CA THR A 22 26.14 11.50 37.54
C THR A 22 24.86 11.22 38.32
N MET A 23 24.01 12.24 38.47
CA MET A 23 22.65 12.02 38.87
C MET A 23 22.15 11.05 37.83
N HIS A 24 22.04 9.79 38.25
CA HIS A 24 21.35 8.78 37.47
C HIS A 24 19.90 9.24 37.54
N VAL A 25 19.53 10.16 36.63
CA VAL A 25 18.14 10.45 36.35
C VAL A 25 17.58 9.09 35.97
N PRO A 26 16.70 8.49 36.79
CA PRO A 26 16.12 7.20 36.46
C PRO A 26 15.54 7.35 35.06
N LYS A 27 15.86 6.42 34.15
CA LYS A 27 15.12 6.36 32.88
C LYS A 27 13.64 6.37 33.27
N PRO A 28 12.85 7.36 32.84
CA PRO A 28 11.46 7.43 33.23
C PRO A 28 10.84 6.08 32.87
N ASP A 29 10.16 5.47 33.84
CA ASP A 29 9.39 4.27 33.58
C ASP A 29 8.41 4.60 32.45
N VAL A 30 8.66 4.01 31.28
CA VAL A 30 8.02 4.39 30.02
C VAL A 30 6.49 4.33 30.15
N PRO A 31 5.89 3.25 30.69
CA PRO A 31 4.46 3.20 30.99
C PRO A 31 3.97 4.37 31.86
N THR A 32 4.62 4.63 32.99
CA THR A 32 4.25 5.74 33.90
C THR A 32 4.30 7.10 33.18
N SER A 33 5.29 7.32 32.30
CA SER A 33 5.39 8.56 31.53
C SER A 33 4.28 8.73 30.49
N LEU A 34 3.79 7.62 29.92
CA LEU A 34 2.70 7.60 28.94
C LEU A 34 1.34 7.73 29.61
N GLU A 35 1.14 7.10 30.78
CA GLU A 35 -0.07 7.25 31.60
C GLU A 35 -0.29 8.69 32.05
N ALA A 36 0.79 9.43 32.32
CA ALA A 36 0.73 10.83 32.72
C ALA A 36 0.52 11.82 31.56
N LEU A 37 0.50 11.35 30.30
CA LEU A 37 0.33 12.25 29.15
C LEU A 37 -1.09 12.83 29.11
N PRO A 38 -1.24 14.14 28.89
CA PRO A 38 -2.54 14.77 28.74
C PRO A 38 -3.09 14.49 27.33
N VAL A 39 -3.81 13.38 27.19
CA VAL A 39 -4.55 12.99 25.98
C VAL A 39 -6.05 12.93 26.29
N ASP A 40 -6.88 13.28 25.32
CA ASP A 40 -8.34 13.19 25.40
C ASP A 40 -8.83 11.75 25.27
N GLY A 41 -8.09 10.92 24.54
CA GLY A 41 -8.25 9.48 24.46
C GLY A 41 -7.67 8.74 25.65
N HIS A 42 -7.11 7.55 25.41
CA HIS A 42 -6.44 6.78 26.46
C HIS A 42 -5.39 5.82 25.88
N PHE A 43 -4.51 5.33 26.75
CA PHE A 43 -3.57 4.26 26.44
C PHE A 43 -4.06 2.92 27.03
N SER A 44 -3.89 1.85 26.29
CA SER A 44 -3.96 0.47 26.80
C SER A 44 -2.55 -0.10 26.94
N PHE A 45 -2.20 -0.55 28.13
CA PHE A 45 -0.93 -1.22 28.46
C PHE A 45 -1.07 -2.74 28.60
N HIS A 46 -2.32 -3.21 28.69
CA HIS A 46 -2.70 -4.61 28.75
C HIS A 46 -3.59 -4.95 27.56
N ASP A 47 -3.72 -6.24 27.25
CA ASP A 47 -4.53 -6.74 26.12
C ASP A 47 -4.16 -6.16 24.75
N VAL A 48 -2.89 -5.77 24.57
CA VAL A 48 -2.36 -5.16 23.34
C VAL A 48 -2.07 -6.19 22.21
N SER A 49 -2.50 -7.44 22.39
CA SER A 49 -2.11 -8.55 21.50
C SER A 49 -2.63 -8.41 20.06
N ASP A 50 -3.75 -7.73 19.86
CA ASP A 50 -4.30 -7.45 18.52
C ASP A 50 -3.44 -6.48 17.72
N ALA A 51 -2.78 -5.54 18.40
CA ALA A 51 -1.86 -4.59 17.78
C ALA A 51 -0.53 -5.26 17.37
N ALA A 52 -0.26 -6.46 17.89
CA ALA A 52 0.89 -7.29 17.54
C ALA A 52 0.62 -8.25 16.38
N ARG A 53 -0.50 -8.09 15.64
CA ARG A 53 -0.84 -8.93 14.49
C ARG A 53 -1.17 -8.07 13.27
N ASP A 54 -1.10 -8.65 12.09
CA ASP A 54 -1.55 -8.04 10.85
C ASP A 54 -2.15 -9.11 9.93
N PHE A 55 -2.66 -8.69 8.78
CA PHE A 55 -3.30 -9.58 7.82
C PHE A 55 -2.36 -10.69 7.32
N GLY A 56 -1.05 -10.42 7.24
CA GLY A 56 -0.06 -11.41 6.84
C GLY A 56 0.01 -12.61 7.77
N ASN A 57 -0.28 -12.43 9.07
CA ASN A 57 -0.15 -13.47 10.10
C ASN A 57 1.23 -14.16 10.13
N MET A 58 2.28 -13.44 9.69
CA MET A 58 3.64 -13.95 9.59
C MET A 58 4.57 -13.40 10.67
N SER A 59 4.22 -12.27 11.29
CA SER A 59 5.05 -11.58 12.26
C SER A 59 4.21 -11.13 13.45
N SER A 60 4.80 -11.19 14.64
CA SER A 60 4.16 -10.76 15.88
C SER A 60 5.13 -9.98 16.74
N PHE A 61 4.92 -8.67 16.81
CA PHE A 61 5.74 -7.72 17.52
C PHE A 61 4.90 -6.97 18.58
N PRO A 62 4.87 -7.46 19.83
CA PRO A 62 4.08 -6.84 20.89
C PRO A 62 4.52 -5.39 21.17
N PRO A 63 3.58 -4.42 21.20
CA PRO A 63 3.87 -3.08 21.67
C PRO A 63 3.89 -3.00 23.20
N VAL A 64 4.47 -1.93 23.74
CA VAL A 64 4.35 -1.60 25.17
C VAL A 64 3.01 -0.92 25.48
N ALA A 65 2.46 -0.18 24.50
CA ALA A 65 1.19 0.50 24.65
C ALA A 65 0.45 0.64 23.31
N VAL A 66 -0.88 0.75 23.39
CA VAL A 66 -1.74 1.13 22.27
C VAL A 66 -2.42 2.45 22.62
N LEU A 67 -2.22 3.47 21.81
CA LEU A 67 -2.97 4.72 21.91
C LEU A 67 -4.31 4.55 21.19
N HIS A 68 -5.39 4.88 21.89
CA HIS A 68 -6.73 5.06 21.38
C HIS A 68 -7.01 6.57 21.32
N PRO A 69 -6.57 7.27 20.26
CA PRO A 69 -6.68 8.72 20.20
C PRO A 69 -8.14 9.13 20.01
N SER A 70 -8.59 10.16 20.74
CA SER A 70 -9.87 10.84 20.50
C SER A 70 -9.70 12.03 19.58
N SER A 71 -8.49 12.59 19.47
CA SER A 71 -8.19 13.76 18.65
C SER A 71 -6.83 13.64 17.95
N VAL A 72 -6.60 14.49 16.94
CA VAL A 72 -5.26 14.63 16.31
C VAL A 72 -4.24 15.18 17.31
N ALA A 73 -4.69 15.96 18.30
CA ALA A 73 -3.82 16.47 19.36
C ALA A 73 -3.24 15.32 20.20
N ASP A 74 -3.97 14.24 20.46
CA ASP A 74 -3.45 13.06 21.17
C ASP A 74 -2.27 12.43 20.43
N ILE A 75 -2.40 12.30 19.11
CA ILE A 75 -1.35 11.78 18.23
C ILE A 75 -0.13 12.70 18.30
N ALA A 76 -0.33 14.01 18.12
CA ALA A 76 0.73 15.02 18.16
C ALA A 76 1.45 15.04 19.52
N THR A 77 0.71 15.05 20.62
CA THR A 77 1.24 15.01 21.99
C THR A 77 2.06 13.75 22.22
N THR A 78 1.56 12.59 21.79
CA THR A 78 2.28 11.31 21.94
C THR A 78 3.57 11.27 21.14
N VAL A 79 3.54 11.67 19.86
CA VAL A 79 4.76 11.71 19.02
C VAL A 79 5.76 12.74 19.57
N ARG A 80 5.28 13.91 20.01
CA ARG A 80 6.12 14.94 20.62
C ARG A 80 6.79 14.45 21.90
N HIS A 81 6.06 13.73 22.75
CA HIS A 81 6.63 13.12 23.96
C HIS A 81 7.77 12.17 23.63
N VAL A 82 7.55 11.23 22.70
CA VAL A 82 8.59 10.29 22.26
C VAL A 82 9.78 11.03 21.65
N PHE A 83 9.54 12.06 20.83
CA PHE A 83 10.60 12.89 20.24
C PHE A 83 11.45 13.60 21.32
N LEU A 84 10.81 14.15 22.37
CA LEU A 84 11.49 14.87 23.45
C LEU A 84 12.32 13.96 24.38
N MET A 85 12.07 12.65 24.39
CA MET A 85 12.94 11.70 25.08
C MET A 85 14.34 11.61 24.44
N GLY A 86 14.48 12.05 23.19
CA GLY A 86 15.74 12.09 22.48
C GLY A 86 16.32 10.71 22.13
N GLU A 87 17.56 10.72 21.68
CA GLU A 87 18.25 9.56 21.08
C GLU A 87 18.48 8.39 22.06
N HIS A 88 18.31 8.61 23.36
CA HIS A 88 18.50 7.57 24.39
C HIS A 88 17.26 6.68 24.59
N SER A 89 16.10 7.09 24.05
CA SER A 89 14.89 6.28 24.06
C SER A 89 14.87 5.33 22.87
N THR A 90 14.43 4.10 23.10
CA THR A 90 14.20 3.10 22.04
C THR A 90 12.73 3.05 21.63
N LEU A 91 11.89 3.93 22.16
CA LEU A 91 10.47 3.96 21.82
C LEU A 91 10.29 4.34 20.36
N THR A 92 9.42 3.58 19.70
CA THR A 92 8.98 3.83 18.33
C THR A 92 7.46 3.98 18.31
N VAL A 93 6.95 4.63 17.27
CA VAL A 93 5.51 4.84 17.08
C VAL A 93 5.13 4.27 15.72
N ALA A 94 4.08 3.43 15.68
CA ALA A 94 3.49 2.95 14.45
C ALA A 94 2.01 3.37 14.37
N ALA A 95 1.63 4.06 13.30
CA ALA A 95 0.23 4.28 12.98
C ALA A 95 -0.37 3.00 12.38
N ARG A 96 -1.44 2.51 12.99
CA ARG A 96 -2.16 1.33 12.52
C ARG A 96 -3.52 1.75 11.96
N GLY A 97 -3.67 1.56 10.65
CA GLY A 97 -4.96 1.60 9.96
C GLY A 97 -5.77 0.33 10.22
N HIS A 98 -6.21 -0.36 9.16
CA HIS A 98 -6.98 -1.61 9.27
C HIS A 98 -6.11 -2.88 9.42
N GLY A 99 -4.81 -2.73 9.73
CA GLY A 99 -3.92 -3.88 9.97
C GLY A 99 -3.61 -4.75 8.76
N HIS A 100 -3.82 -4.27 7.53
CA HIS A 100 -3.66 -5.04 6.28
C HIS A 100 -2.20 -5.16 5.78
N SER A 101 -1.23 -4.77 6.61
CA SER A 101 0.18 -5.08 6.38
C SER A 101 0.43 -6.60 6.37
N LEU A 102 1.57 -7.02 5.81
CA LEU A 102 1.88 -8.44 5.62
C LEU A 102 3.06 -8.92 6.46
N TYR A 103 3.94 -8.00 6.88
CA TYR A 103 5.23 -8.30 7.48
C TYR A 103 5.55 -7.36 8.65
N GLY A 104 4.55 -6.97 9.44
CA GLY A 104 4.74 -6.17 10.65
C GLY A 104 4.83 -4.66 10.43
N GLN A 105 4.59 -4.13 9.23
CA GLN A 105 4.80 -2.69 8.93
C GLN A 105 3.92 -1.74 9.78
N CYS A 106 2.79 -2.21 10.31
CA CYS A 106 1.91 -1.45 11.21
C CYS A 106 2.01 -1.88 12.69
N GLN A 107 3.10 -2.55 13.06
CA GLN A 107 3.39 -2.99 14.43
C GLN A 107 4.59 -2.21 14.97
N ALA A 108 4.73 -2.13 16.30
CA ALA A 108 5.84 -1.45 16.96
C ALA A 108 6.37 -2.32 18.12
N ALA A 109 7.44 -3.09 17.88
CA ALA A 109 8.04 -3.95 18.90
C ALA A 109 8.51 -3.15 20.12
N GLY A 110 7.90 -3.36 21.29
CA GLY A 110 8.17 -2.59 22.50
C GLY A 110 7.88 -1.09 22.39
N GLY A 111 7.16 -0.67 21.34
CA GLY A 111 6.81 0.72 21.06
C GLY A 111 5.33 1.00 21.28
N ILE A 112 4.85 2.08 20.67
CA ILE A 112 3.47 2.54 20.76
C ILE A 112 2.78 2.31 19.43
N VAL A 113 1.64 1.62 19.44
CA VAL A 113 0.77 1.53 18.26
C VAL A 113 -0.37 2.53 18.41
N ILE A 114 -0.55 3.39 17.40
CA ILE A 114 -1.66 4.36 17.36
C ILE A 114 -2.79 3.77 16.53
N ARG A 115 -3.96 3.57 17.15
CA ARG A 115 -5.15 3.04 16.47
C ARG A 115 -5.85 4.17 15.69
N MET A 116 -5.59 4.27 14.39
CA MET A 116 -6.11 5.37 13.57
C MET A 116 -7.64 5.34 13.39
N GLY A 117 -8.26 4.16 13.41
CA GLY A 117 -9.72 4.03 13.31
C GLY A 117 -10.49 4.49 14.56
N SER A 118 -9.79 4.88 15.64
CA SER A 118 -10.43 5.42 16.86
C SER A 118 -10.49 6.94 16.91
N VAL A 119 -9.80 7.63 16.00
CA VAL A 119 -9.81 9.10 15.95
C VAL A 119 -11.24 9.56 15.65
N GLN A 120 -11.87 10.23 16.61
CA GLN A 120 -13.14 10.91 16.36
C GLN A 120 -12.87 12.05 15.38
N SER A 121 -13.32 11.89 14.14
CA SER A 121 -13.23 12.94 13.13
C SER A 121 -14.41 13.89 13.27
N ASN A 122 -14.26 15.14 12.81
CA ASN A 122 -15.37 16.08 12.62
C ASN A 122 -16.34 15.63 11.49
N GLY A 123 -16.41 14.33 11.20
CA GLY A 123 -17.08 13.73 10.05
C GLY A 123 -16.32 13.92 8.75
N MET A 124 -16.56 13.02 7.80
CA MET A 124 -16.20 13.23 6.39
C MET A 124 -16.98 14.41 5.84
N ARG A 125 -16.29 15.27 5.07
CA ARG A 125 -16.92 16.45 4.47
C ARG A 125 -16.82 16.37 2.96
N VAL A 126 -17.96 16.21 2.30
CA VAL A 126 -18.04 16.20 0.84
C VAL A 126 -18.29 17.62 0.35
N HIS A 127 -17.45 18.06 -0.58
CA HIS A 127 -17.51 19.38 -1.20
C HIS A 127 -17.91 19.21 -2.67
N PRO A 128 -19.23 19.29 -2.99
CA PRO A 128 -19.68 19.27 -4.37
C PRO A 128 -19.29 20.58 -5.08
N GLY A 129 -19.17 20.54 -6.41
CA GLY A 129 -18.82 21.70 -7.22
C GLY A 129 -18.23 21.31 -8.55
N THR A 130 -17.58 22.26 -9.23
CA THR A 130 -16.89 22.03 -10.51
C THR A 130 -15.67 21.12 -10.38
N SER A 131 -15.07 21.08 -9.20
CA SER A 131 -13.92 20.22 -8.86
C SER A 131 -14.19 19.58 -7.50
N PRO A 132 -15.07 18.56 -7.46
CA PRO A 132 -15.55 18.03 -6.20
C PRO A 132 -14.45 17.24 -5.48
N TYR A 133 -14.47 17.27 -4.16
CA TYR A 133 -13.55 16.53 -3.31
C TYR A 133 -14.21 16.10 -1.99
N VAL A 134 -13.59 15.16 -1.30
CA VAL A 134 -13.94 14.79 0.09
C VAL A 134 -12.74 15.01 1.00
N ASP A 135 -12.96 15.66 2.13
CA ASP A 135 -12.03 15.67 3.25
C ASP A 135 -12.35 14.46 4.15
N ALA A 136 -11.44 13.49 4.21
CA ALA A 136 -11.60 12.26 4.97
C ALA A 136 -10.46 12.07 6.00
N SER A 137 -10.78 11.45 7.15
CA SER A 137 -9.77 11.07 8.14
C SER A 137 -8.78 10.07 7.55
N GLY A 138 -7.52 10.15 7.96
CA GLY A 138 -6.51 9.15 7.58
C GLY A 138 -6.84 7.75 8.10
N GLY A 139 -7.65 7.64 9.15
CA GLY A 139 -8.15 6.38 9.70
C GLY A 139 -9.45 5.86 9.09
N GLU A 140 -10.10 6.62 8.21
CA GLU A 140 -11.36 6.25 7.55
C GLU A 140 -11.14 5.12 6.54
N LEU A 141 -12.10 4.20 6.39
CA LEU A 141 -12.05 3.17 5.35
C LEU A 141 -12.58 3.70 4.02
N TRP A 142 -12.04 3.21 2.91
CA TRP A 142 -12.52 3.60 1.58
C TRP A 142 -13.98 3.22 1.31
N ILE A 143 -14.49 2.16 1.94
CA ILE A 143 -15.92 1.79 1.85
C ILE A 143 -16.81 2.86 2.49
N ASP A 144 -16.42 3.41 3.62
CA ASP A 144 -17.15 4.48 4.30
C ASP A 144 -17.09 5.79 3.49
N VAL A 145 -15.91 6.09 2.93
CA VAL A 145 -15.74 7.21 1.98
C VAL A 145 -16.67 7.06 0.78
N LEU A 146 -16.72 5.87 0.16
CA LEU A 146 -17.62 5.60 -0.96
C LEU A 146 -19.09 5.81 -0.57
N HIS A 147 -19.52 5.25 0.55
CA HIS A 147 -20.89 5.40 1.03
C HIS A 147 -21.28 6.85 1.27
N GLU A 148 -20.39 7.66 1.86
CA GLU A 148 -20.65 9.07 2.11
C GLU A 148 -20.71 9.86 0.80
N THR A 149 -19.76 9.66 -0.12
CA THR A 149 -19.72 10.43 -1.37
C THR A 149 -20.89 10.09 -2.30
N LEU A 150 -21.35 8.83 -2.30
CA LEU A 150 -22.51 8.40 -3.11
C LEU A 150 -23.80 9.13 -2.73
N LYS A 151 -23.95 9.62 -1.48
CA LYS A 151 -25.08 10.47 -1.08
C LYS A 151 -25.17 11.76 -1.89
N TYR A 152 -24.06 12.19 -2.49
CA TYR A 152 -23.94 13.37 -3.34
C TYR A 152 -23.86 13.02 -4.83
N GLY A 153 -24.02 11.73 -5.20
CA GLY A 153 -23.82 11.26 -6.58
C GLY A 153 -22.36 11.34 -7.04
N LEU A 154 -21.41 11.28 -6.10
CA LEU A 154 -19.98 11.42 -6.36
C LEU A 154 -19.21 10.20 -5.84
N ALA A 155 -18.03 9.96 -6.39
CA ALA A 155 -17.13 8.90 -5.96
C ALA A 155 -15.65 9.25 -6.22
N PRO A 156 -14.70 8.71 -5.44
CA PRO A 156 -13.28 8.72 -5.78
C PRO A 156 -13.00 8.11 -7.16
N LYS A 157 -11.98 8.64 -7.84
CA LYS A 157 -11.62 8.24 -9.22
C LYS A 157 -10.74 6.98 -9.31
N SER A 158 -9.96 6.72 -8.27
CA SER A 158 -9.02 5.60 -8.20
C SER A 158 -9.23 4.82 -6.92
N TRP A 159 -9.13 3.49 -7.03
CA TRP A 159 -9.49 2.56 -5.97
C TRP A 159 -8.35 1.60 -5.64
N THR A 160 -8.58 0.80 -4.61
CA THR A 160 -7.95 -0.49 -4.36
C THR A 160 -8.99 -1.59 -4.57
N ASP A 161 -8.59 -2.80 -4.90
CA ASP A 161 -9.56 -3.89 -5.13
C ASP A 161 -10.35 -4.26 -3.86
N TYR A 162 -9.75 -4.02 -2.70
CA TYR A 162 -10.38 -4.20 -1.40
C TYR A 162 -10.58 -2.85 -0.71
N LEU A 163 -11.83 -2.53 -0.32
CA LEU A 163 -12.20 -1.21 0.19
C LEU A 163 -12.13 -1.06 1.72
N HIS A 164 -11.93 -2.15 2.46
CA HIS A 164 -11.79 -2.08 3.92
C HIS A 164 -10.33 -1.79 4.31
N LEU A 165 -9.74 -0.84 3.61
CA LEU A 165 -8.41 -0.30 3.83
C LEU A 165 -8.55 1.18 4.19
N THR A 166 -7.70 1.66 5.09
CA THR A 166 -7.74 3.06 5.52
C THR A 166 -7.13 3.99 4.47
N VAL A 167 -7.67 5.20 4.36
CA VAL A 167 -7.14 6.28 3.51
C VAL A 167 -5.63 6.48 3.73
N GLY A 168 -5.19 6.75 4.96
CA GLY A 168 -3.77 7.00 5.26
C GLY A 168 -2.86 5.81 4.95
N GLY A 169 -3.34 4.58 5.18
CA GLY A 169 -2.57 3.36 4.90
C GLY A 169 -2.30 3.14 3.41
N THR A 170 -3.32 3.33 2.57
CA THR A 170 -3.19 3.19 1.11
C THR A 170 -2.35 4.33 0.50
N LEU A 171 -2.54 5.57 0.95
CA LEU A 171 -1.76 6.73 0.51
C LEU A 171 -0.29 6.65 0.94
N SER A 172 0.00 5.98 2.06
CA SER A 172 1.39 5.68 2.46
C SER A 172 2.07 4.65 1.56
N ASN A 173 1.33 3.97 0.67
CA ASN A 173 1.87 3.00 -0.29
C ASN A 173 1.72 3.48 -1.74
N ALA A 174 0.50 3.43 -2.27
CA ALA A 174 0.13 3.94 -3.59
C ALA A 174 -1.39 3.93 -3.78
N GLY A 175 -2.02 2.78 -3.51
CA GLY A 175 -3.42 2.52 -3.82
C GLY A 175 -3.64 2.29 -5.32
N VAL A 176 -3.58 1.03 -5.76
CA VAL A 176 -3.64 0.65 -7.18
C VAL A 176 -4.79 -0.32 -7.40
N SER A 177 -5.49 -0.17 -8.52
CA SER A 177 -6.53 -1.07 -9.03
C SER A 177 -6.69 -0.80 -10.55
N GLY A 178 -7.64 -1.45 -11.21
CA GLY A 178 -7.88 -1.35 -12.64
C GLY A 178 -8.22 0.04 -13.19
N GLN A 179 -8.45 1.08 -12.37
CA GLN A 179 -8.63 2.46 -12.85
C GLN A 179 -7.31 3.26 -12.91
N THR A 180 -6.24 2.73 -12.33
CA THR A 180 -4.94 3.42 -12.21
C THR A 180 -4.34 3.80 -13.56
N PHE A 181 -4.60 3.03 -14.62
CA PHE A 181 -4.08 3.38 -15.96
C PHE A 181 -4.63 4.72 -16.48
N ARG A 182 -5.82 5.13 -16.03
CA ARG A 182 -6.49 6.36 -16.45
C ARG A 182 -6.28 7.50 -15.49
N HIS A 183 -6.43 7.25 -14.19
CA HIS A 183 -6.43 8.31 -13.17
C HIS A 183 -5.13 8.37 -12.35
N GLY A 184 -4.17 7.48 -12.63
CA GLY A 184 -3.07 7.22 -11.70
C GLY A 184 -3.55 6.51 -10.43
N PRO A 185 -2.62 6.10 -9.55
CA PRO A 185 -2.96 5.51 -8.25
C PRO A 185 -3.68 6.51 -7.33
N GLN A 186 -4.18 6.06 -6.18
CA GLN A 186 -4.84 6.93 -5.19
C GLN A 186 -3.94 8.11 -4.77
N ILE A 187 -2.62 7.88 -4.63
CA ILE A 187 -1.65 8.95 -4.33
C ILE A 187 -1.58 10.07 -5.38
N SER A 188 -2.06 9.84 -6.61
CA SER A 188 -2.14 10.87 -7.66
C SER A 188 -3.45 11.68 -7.62
N ASN A 189 -4.39 11.31 -6.75
CA ASN A 189 -5.74 11.88 -6.67
C ASN A 189 -6.00 12.59 -5.33
N VAL A 190 -4.95 13.04 -4.65
CA VAL A 190 -5.00 13.80 -3.40
C VAL A 190 -4.56 15.24 -3.65
N HIS A 191 -5.28 16.21 -3.10
CA HIS A 191 -4.98 17.64 -3.25
C HIS A 191 -4.28 18.24 -2.04
N GLU A 192 -4.53 17.70 -0.86
CA GLU A 192 -4.06 18.25 0.41
C GLU A 192 -4.04 17.14 1.47
N MET A 193 -3.11 17.21 2.41
CA MET A 193 -3.06 16.34 3.58
C MET A 193 -2.80 17.13 4.86
N GLU A 194 -3.30 16.63 5.97
CA GLU A 194 -2.86 17.00 7.32
C GLU A 194 -2.01 15.85 7.88
N ILE A 195 -0.84 16.19 8.39
CA ILE A 195 0.17 15.22 8.85
C ILE A 195 0.69 15.62 10.22
N VAL A 196 0.73 14.66 11.15
CA VAL A 196 1.54 14.77 12.37
C VAL A 196 2.94 14.26 12.05
N THR A 197 3.92 15.15 12.00
CA THR A 197 5.31 14.79 11.69
C THR A 197 5.98 13.99 12.82
N GLY A 198 7.15 13.40 12.55
CA GLY A 198 7.96 12.72 13.59
C GLY A 198 8.42 13.62 14.75
N ARG A 199 8.22 14.94 14.67
CA ARG A 199 8.47 15.90 15.76
C ARG A 199 7.22 16.20 16.59
N GLY A 200 6.07 15.66 16.18
CA GLY A 200 4.76 15.93 16.77
C GLY A 200 4.15 17.26 16.34
N ASP A 201 4.62 17.86 15.24
CA ASP A 201 4.01 19.06 14.64
C ASP A 201 2.87 18.66 13.69
N ILE A 202 1.72 19.34 13.80
CA ILE A 202 0.59 19.18 12.88
C ILE A 202 0.79 20.13 11.71
N VAL A 203 0.93 19.59 10.51
CA VAL A 203 1.24 20.35 9.31
C VAL A 203 0.22 20.04 8.22
N THR A 204 -0.38 21.08 7.64
CA THR A 204 -1.11 20.97 6.37
C THR A 204 -0.16 21.12 5.20
N CYS A 205 -0.25 20.23 4.24
CA CYS A 205 0.59 20.24 3.04
C CYS A 205 -0.21 19.93 1.76
N SER A 206 0.21 20.54 0.66
CA SER A 206 -0.31 20.39 -0.71
C SER A 206 0.86 20.54 -1.69
N PRO A 207 0.66 20.39 -3.02
CA PRO A 207 1.70 20.72 -4.00
C PRO A 207 2.23 22.16 -3.90
N GLU A 208 1.43 23.10 -3.37
CA GLU A 208 1.75 24.52 -3.24
C GLU A 208 2.20 24.93 -1.82
N GLN A 209 1.96 24.09 -0.80
CA GLN A 209 2.26 24.39 0.60
C GLN A 209 2.97 23.20 1.25
N ASN A 210 4.15 23.39 1.82
CA ASN A 210 4.94 22.29 2.42
C ASN A 210 5.09 21.09 1.45
N SER A 211 5.34 21.39 0.17
CA SER A 211 5.33 20.44 -0.95
C SER A 211 6.24 19.23 -0.75
N ASP A 212 7.40 19.44 -0.14
CA ASP A 212 8.37 18.37 0.12
C ASP A 212 7.76 17.30 1.04
N LEU A 213 7.05 17.72 2.09
CA LEU A 213 6.34 16.81 2.98
C LEU A 213 5.17 16.13 2.28
N PHE A 214 4.40 16.87 1.47
CA PHE A 214 3.29 16.33 0.69
C PHE A 214 3.74 15.17 -0.20
N HIS A 215 4.79 15.39 -1.01
CA HIS A 215 5.31 14.36 -1.90
C HIS A 215 6.06 13.24 -1.17
N ALA A 216 6.76 13.55 -0.07
CA ALA A 216 7.45 12.52 0.71
C ALA A 216 6.47 11.56 1.39
N ALA A 217 5.33 12.03 1.88
CA ALA A 217 4.33 11.21 2.56
C ALA A 217 3.58 10.26 1.61
N LEU A 218 3.31 10.69 0.37
CA LEU A 218 2.65 9.87 -0.65
C LEU A 218 3.57 8.73 -1.11
N GLY A 219 3.25 7.50 -0.75
CA GLY A 219 4.14 6.34 -0.92
C GLY A 219 5.32 6.32 0.06
N GLY A 220 5.28 7.16 1.10
CA GLY A 220 6.35 7.33 2.08
C GLY A 220 6.43 6.28 3.16
N LEU A 221 5.61 5.22 3.11
CA LEU A 221 5.61 4.10 4.06
C LEU A 221 5.50 4.55 5.53
N GLY A 222 4.78 5.65 5.79
CA GLY A 222 4.60 6.23 7.12
C GLY A 222 5.87 6.84 7.75
N GLN A 223 6.96 7.02 6.99
CA GLN A 223 8.27 7.42 7.54
C GLN A 223 8.35 8.91 7.92
N PHE A 224 7.57 9.76 7.28
CA PHE A 224 7.67 11.22 7.44
C PHE A 224 6.60 11.81 8.36
N GLY A 225 5.64 11.00 8.78
CA GLY A 225 4.56 11.39 9.66
C GLY A 225 3.31 10.52 9.49
N ILE A 226 2.31 10.84 10.30
CA ILE A 226 1.01 10.17 10.34
C ILE A 226 0.00 11.06 9.62
N ILE A 227 -0.54 10.56 8.50
CA ILE A 227 -1.62 11.24 7.77
C ILE A 227 -2.89 11.18 8.63
N THR A 228 -3.38 12.34 9.08
CA THR A 228 -4.58 12.47 9.91
C THR A 228 -5.80 12.91 9.11
N ARG A 229 -5.60 13.61 7.99
CA ARG A 229 -6.65 13.93 7.01
C ARG A 229 -6.08 13.94 5.59
N ALA A 230 -6.90 13.56 4.61
CA ALA A 230 -6.60 13.75 3.19
C ALA A 230 -7.80 14.36 2.46
N ARG A 231 -7.51 15.25 1.51
CA ARG A 231 -8.47 15.79 0.54
C ARG A 231 -8.38 14.99 -0.76
N VAL A 232 -9.39 14.17 -1.03
CA VAL A 232 -9.41 13.24 -2.17
C VAL A 232 -10.32 13.76 -3.27
N ALA A 233 -9.84 13.74 -4.52
CA ALA A 233 -10.60 14.15 -5.70
C ALA A 233 -11.78 13.21 -5.98
N LEU A 234 -12.91 13.78 -6.36
CA LEU A 234 -14.11 13.04 -6.73
C LEU A 234 -14.50 13.25 -8.21
N GLU A 235 -15.37 12.39 -8.70
CA GLU A 235 -16.07 12.52 -9.98
C GLU A 235 -17.54 12.08 -9.84
N PRO A 236 -18.41 12.40 -10.83
CA PRO A 236 -19.77 11.86 -10.87
C PRO A 236 -19.76 10.33 -10.84
N ALA A 237 -20.49 9.76 -9.88
CA ALA A 237 -20.59 8.32 -9.74
C ALA A 237 -21.57 7.75 -10.77
N PRO A 238 -21.18 6.72 -11.55
CA PRO A 238 -22.14 5.99 -12.37
C PRO A 238 -23.08 5.17 -11.47
N LYS A 239 -24.27 4.85 -11.98
CA LYS A 239 -25.21 3.99 -11.25
C LYS A 239 -24.91 2.51 -11.45
N MET A 240 -24.48 2.12 -12.65
CA MET A 240 -24.30 0.74 -13.07
C MET A 240 -22.93 0.51 -13.70
N VAL A 241 -22.53 -0.75 -13.72
CA VAL A 241 -21.27 -1.24 -14.28
C VAL A 241 -21.55 -2.50 -15.08
N ARG A 242 -21.15 -2.50 -16.36
CA ARG A 242 -21.04 -3.73 -17.15
C ARG A 242 -19.69 -4.35 -16.84
N TRP A 243 -19.69 -5.48 -16.15
CA TRP A 243 -18.49 -6.20 -15.72
C TRP A 243 -18.26 -7.40 -16.64
N ILE A 244 -17.09 -7.45 -17.28
CA ILE A 244 -16.76 -8.38 -18.35
C ILE A 244 -15.51 -9.20 -18.00
N ARG A 245 -15.54 -10.50 -18.29
CA ARG A 245 -14.37 -11.38 -18.25
C ARG A 245 -14.23 -12.15 -19.56
N VAL A 246 -13.00 -12.26 -20.04
CA VAL A 246 -12.62 -13.06 -21.22
C VAL A 246 -11.30 -13.80 -20.97
N LEU A 247 -11.09 -14.92 -21.66
CA LEU A 247 -9.88 -15.75 -21.55
C LEU A 247 -9.02 -15.69 -22.81
N TYR A 248 -7.71 -15.76 -22.59
CA TYR A 248 -6.67 -15.94 -23.59
C TYR A 248 -5.88 -17.22 -23.32
N LEU A 249 -5.44 -17.89 -24.39
CA LEU A 249 -4.50 -19.02 -24.32
C LEU A 249 -3.04 -18.58 -24.38
N ASP A 250 -2.80 -17.40 -24.95
CA ASP A 250 -1.47 -16.86 -25.23
C ASP A 250 -1.25 -15.56 -24.46
N PHE A 251 -0.14 -15.51 -23.73
CA PHE A 251 0.26 -14.33 -22.97
C PHE A 251 0.57 -13.13 -23.87
N ALA A 252 1.15 -13.34 -25.05
CA ALA A 252 1.55 -12.23 -25.91
C ALA A 252 0.32 -11.45 -26.40
N SER A 253 -0.73 -12.15 -26.82
CA SER A 253 -2.01 -11.57 -27.23
C SER A 253 -2.71 -10.89 -26.06
N PHE A 254 -2.79 -11.57 -24.90
CA PHE A 254 -3.34 -10.99 -23.67
C PHE A 254 -2.65 -9.67 -23.28
N ALA A 255 -1.32 -9.67 -23.20
CA ALA A 255 -0.55 -8.50 -22.80
C ALA A 255 -0.66 -7.35 -23.84
N THR A 256 -0.63 -7.69 -25.13
CA THR A 256 -0.75 -6.68 -26.20
C THR A 256 -2.14 -6.05 -26.20
N ASP A 257 -3.20 -6.83 -25.97
CA ASP A 257 -4.57 -6.31 -25.91
C ASP A 257 -4.76 -5.44 -24.65
N GLN A 258 -4.19 -5.85 -23.50
CA GLN A 258 -4.15 -4.99 -22.31
C GLN A 258 -3.41 -3.67 -22.57
N GLU A 259 -2.21 -3.71 -23.17
CA GLU A 259 -1.43 -2.51 -23.51
C GLU A 259 -2.19 -1.58 -24.46
N MET A 260 -2.88 -2.15 -25.45
CA MET A 260 -3.72 -1.40 -26.38
C MET A 260 -4.87 -0.70 -25.65
N LEU A 261 -5.60 -1.43 -24.79
CA LEU A 261 -6.74 -0.88 -24.07
C LEU A 261 -6.35 0.22 -23.08
N ILE A 262 -5.24 0.09 -22.36
CA ILE A 262 -4.79 1.12 -21.40
C ILE A 262 -4.20 2.35 -22.09
N SER A 263 -3.81 2.24 -23.36
CA SER A 263 -3.25 3.35 -24.15
C SER A 263 -4.31 4.10 -24.95
N ALA A 264 -5.52 3.55 -25.06
CA ALA A 264 -6.61 4.12 -25.84
C ALA A 264 -7.36 5.23 -25.06
N GLU A 265 -7.69 6.32 -25.74
CA GLU A 265 -8.44 7.44 -25.16
C GLU A 265 -9.89 7.05 -24.83
N LYS A 266 -10.54 6.32 -25.75
CA LYS A 266 -11.87 5.73 -25.55
C LYS A 266 -11.71 4.25 -25.26
N THR A 267 -11.90 3.87 -24.01
CA THR A 267 -11.66 2.50 -23.54
C THR A 267 -12.61 2.13 -22.39
N PHE A 268 -12.37 0.97 -21.78
CA PHE A 268 -13.03 0.52 -20.55
C PHE A 268 -12.65 1.41 -19.35
N ASP A 269 -13.46 1.44 -18.31
CA ASP A 269 -13.24 2.28 -17.12
C ASP A 269 -12.42 1.59 -16.03
N TYR A 270 -12.30 0.26 -16.12
CA TYR A 270 -11.45 -0.60 -15.31
C TYR A 270 -10.83 -1.67 -16.19
N ILE A 271 -9.53 -1.95 -16.03
CA ILE A 271 -8.81 -3.01 -16.74
C ILE A 271 -7.84 -3.70 -15.79
N GLU A 272 -8.03 -5.01 -15.59
CA GLU A 272 -7.11 -5.89 -14.86
C GLU A 272 -6.90 -7.22 -15.58
N GLY A 273 -6.03 -8.06 -15.04
CA GLY A 273 -5.99 -9.44 -15.50
C GLY A 273 -5.29 -10.39 -14.55
N PHE A 274 -5.64 -11.66 -14.72
CA PHE A 274 -5.25 -12.75 -13.84
C PHE A 274 -4.56 -13.85 -14.64
N VAL A 275 -3.53 -14.47 -14.03
CA VAL A 275 -2.93 -15.70 -14.56
C VAL A 275 -3.55 -16.88 -13.84
N ILE A 276 -4.15 -17.80 -14.60
CA ILE A 276 -4.85 -18.97 -14.06
C ILE A 276 -4.02 -20.21 -14.45
N ILE A 277 -3.51 -20.93 -13.45
CA ILE A 277 -2.65 -22.10 -13.66
C ILE A 277 -3.37 -23.36 -13.21
N ASN A 278 -3.59 -24.32 -14.12
CA ASN A 278 -4.09 -25.67 -13.82
C ASN A 278 -5.37 -25.71 -12.96
N ARG A 279 -6.29 -24.75 -13.17
CA ARG A 279 -7.63 -24.74 -12.55
C ARG A 279 -8.63 -25.43 -13.48
N THR A 280 -9.22 -26.51 -13.02
CA THR A 280 -10.32 -27.19 -13.72
C THR A 280 -11.63 -26.42 -13.50
N GLY A 281 -12.50 -26.40 -14.51
CA GLY A 281 -13.86 -25.85 -14.39
C GLY A 281 -13.98 -24.34 -14.16
N ILE A 282 -13.00 -23.52 -14.58
CA ILE A 282 -13.00 -22.07 -14.30
C ILE A 282 -14.29 -21.36 -14.78
N LEU A 283 -14.79 -21.72 -15.96
CA LEU A 283 -16.03 -21.14 -16.50
C LEU A 283 -17.26 -21.57 -15.70
N ASN A 284 -17.25 -22.74 -15.08
CA ASN A 284 -18.33 -23.18 -14.18
C ASN A 284 -18.35 -22.34 -12.89
N ASN A 285 -17.20 -21.94 -12.37
CA ASN A 285 -17.12 -21.09 -11.19
C ASN A 285 -17.61 -19.66 -11.47
N TRP A 286 -17.39 -19.15 -12.68
CA TRP A 286 -17.90 -17.82 -13.06
C TRP A 286 -19.42 -17.79 -13.23
N ARG A 287 -20.04 -18.91 -13.61
CA ARG A 287 -21.51 -19.00 -13.79
C ARG A 287 -22.33 -18.74 -12.53
N SER A 288 -21.72 -18.75 -11.34
CA SER A 288 -22.43 -18.33 -10.13
C SER A 288 -22.67 -16.82 -10.06
N SER A 289 -21.98 -16.03 -10.90
CA SER A 289 -21.93 -14.56 -10.80
C SER A 289 -21.92 -13.84 -12.15
N PHE A 290 -21.76 -14.55 -13.26
CA PHE A 290 -21.71 -13.98 -14.61
C PHE A 290 -22.52 -14.80 -15.61
N ASP A 291 -23.12 -14.11 -16.57
CA ASP A 291 -23.83 -14.71 -17.69
C ASP A 291 -22.88 -14.96 -18.86
N ALA A 292 -22.91 -16.19 -19.39
CA ALA A 292 -22.17 -16.55 -20.58
C ALA A 292 -22.90 -16.05 -21.84
N GLN A 293 -22.20 -15.39 -22.76
CA GLN A 293 -22.82 -14.98 -24.03
C GLN A 293 -23.24 -16.21 -24.88
N ASP A 294 -22.47 -17.30 -24.82
CA ASP A 294 -22.84 -18.59 -25.41
C ASP A 294 -22.64 -19.74 -24.40
N PRO A 295 -23.66 -20.05 -23.58
CA PRO A 295 -23.57 -21.08 -22.55
C PRO A 295 -23.26 -22.47 -23.12
N LYS A 296 -23.74 -22.78 -24.33
CA LYS A 296 -23.57 -24.10 -24.95
C LYS A 296 -22.13 -24.35 -25.35
N ARG A 297 -21.48 -23.37 -25.98
CA ARG A 297 -20.08 -23.50 -26.37
C ARG A 297 -19.13 -23.34 -25.18
N ALA A 298 -19.48 -22.52 -24.19
CA ALA A 298 -18.72 -22.42 -22.95
C ALA A 298 -18.71 -23.74 -22.15
N ASN A 299 -19.71 -24.62 -22.30
CA ASN A 299 -19.72 -25.97 -21.69
C ASN A 299 -18.74 -26.95 -22.34
N GLN A 300 -18.26 -26.68 -23.55
CA GLN A 300 -17.34 -27.55 -24.29
C GLN A 300 -15.88 -27.19 -24.04
N PHE A 301 -15.60 -26.14 -23.26
CA PHE A 301 -14.25 -25.67 -23.01
C PHE A 301 -13.59 -26.42 -21.85
N GLU A 302 -12.49 -27.12 -22.15
CA GLU A 302 -11.64 -27.77 -21.15
C GLU A 302 -10.46 -26.88 -20.79
N SER A 303 -10.40 -26.46 -19.52
CA SER A 303 -9.34 -25.62 -18.95
C SER A 303 -8.17 -26.43 -18.36
N ASP A 304 -8.28 -27.75 -18.35
CA ASP A 304 -7.39 -28.66 -17.63
C ASP A 304 -5.95 -28.58 -18.18
N GLU A 305 -4.98 -28.57 -17.26
CA GLU A 305 -3.53 -28.57 -17.51
C GLU A 305 -2.98 -27.40 -18.36
N LYS A 306 -3.75 -26.32 -18.52
CA LYS A 306 -3.33 -25.11 -19.26
C LYS A 306 -3.09 -23.93 -18.34
N VAL A 307 -2.17 -23.07 -18.76
CA VAL A 307 -2.07 -21.69 -18.25
C VAL A 307 -3.00 -20.84 -19.11
N LEU A 308 -3.96 -20.18 -18.46
CA LEU A 308 -4.91 -19.25 -19.07
C LEU A 308 -4.68 -17.85 -18.53
N PHE A 309 -5.03 -16.85 -19.33
CA PHE A 309 -4.96 -15.45 -18.92
C PHE A 309 -6.37 -14.86 -18.99
N CYS A 310 -6.87 -14.37 -17.87
CA CYS A 310 -8.16 -13.69 -17.80
C CYS A 310 -7.93 -12.19 -17.93
N LEU A 311 -8.62 -11.56 -18.88
CA LEU A 311 -8.75 -10.11 -18.95
C LEU A 311 -10.09 -9.73 -18.33
N GLU A 312 -10.04 -8.89 -17.30
CA GLU A 312 -11.21 -8.38 -16.61
C GLU A 312 -11.36 -6.89 -16.90
N MET A 313 -12.55 -6.48 -17.31
CA MET A 313 -12.83 -5.12 -17.76
C MET A 313 -14.17 -4.66 -17.25
N THR A 314 -14.35 -3.35 -17.09
CA THR A 314 -15.68 -2.79 -16.88
C THR A 314 -15.99 -1.56 -17.72
N LYS A 315 -17.28 -1.34 -17.95
CA LYS A 315 -17.80 -0.10 -18.54
C LYS A 315 -18.87 0.48 -17.62
N ASN A 316 -18.64 1.69 -17.13
CA ASN A 316 -19.54 2.45 -16.29
C ASN A 316 -20.67 3.03 -17.14
N PHE A 317 -21.91 2.95 -16.65
CA PHE A 317 -23.05 3.52 -17.33
C PHE A 317 -24.17 3.93 -16.37
N ASN A 318 -25.06 4.79 -16.88
CA ASN A 318 -26.35 5.04 -16.27
C ASN A 318 -27.44 4.29 -17.06
N PRO A 319 -28.54 3.84 -16.44
CA PRO A 319 -29.57 3.04 -17.11
C PRO A 319 -30.14 3.65 -18.39
N ASP A 320 -30.19 4.97 -18.48
CA ASP A 320 -30.64 5.74 -19.66
C ASP A 320 -29.64 5.72 -20.84
N GLY A 321 -28.38 5.35 -20.58
CA GLY A 321 -27.31 5.23 -21.58
C GLY A 321 -26.94 3.79 -21.95
N ALA A 322 -27.74 2.79 -21.59
CA ALA A 322 -27.41 1.38 -21.75
C ALA A 322 -27.13 0.97 -23.21
N ASP A 323 -27.96 1.42 -24.17
CA ASP A 323 -27.79 1.09 -25.60
C ASP A 323 -26.47 1.64 -26.17
N ASN A 324 -26.11 2.87 -25.78
CA ASN A 324 -24.84 3.47 -26.20
C ASN A 324 -23.64 2.73 -25.57
N MET A 325 -23.74 2.40 -24.28
CA MET A 325 -22.73 1.60 -23.60
C MET A 325 -22.53 0.24 -24.29
N GLU A 326 -23.61 -0.43 -24.69
CA GLU A 326 -23.54 -1.72 -25.39
C GLU A 326 -22.82 -1.59 -26.74
N GLN A 327 -23.12 -0.55 -27.52
CA GLN A 327 -22.43 -0.28 -28.79
C GLN A 327 -20.93 0.00 -28.58
N GLU A 328 -20.57 0.78 -27.57
CA GLU A 328 -19.18 1.05 -27.20
C GLU A 328 -18.45 -0.23 -26.80
N VAL A 329 -19.05 -1.04 -25.92
CA VAL A 329 -18.48 -2.32 -25.47
C VAL A 329 -18.27 -3.27 -26.64
N ASN A 330 -19.26 -3.43 -27.52
CA ASN A 330 -19.13 -4.30 -28.70
C ASN A 330 -18.01 -3.83 -29.63
N THR A 331 -17.87 -2.52 -29.81
CA THR A 331 -16.79 -1.93 -30.62
C THR A 331 -15.42 -2.20 -30.01
N LEU A 332 -15.27 -2.06 -28.69
CA LEU A 332 -14.03 -2.36 -27.98
C LEU A 332 -13.69 -3.84 -28.04
N LEU A 333 -14.65 -4.73 -27.73
CA LEU A 333 -14.45 -6.18 -27.75
C LEU A 333 -14.08 -6.70 -29.15
N SER A 334 -14.62 -6.09 -30.21
CA SER A 334 -14.31 -6.49 -31.60
C SER A 334 -12.83 -6.33 -31.99
N GLN A 335 -12.07 -5.53 -31.23
CA GLN A 335 -10.65 -5.27 -31.47
C GLN A 335 -9.74 -6.26 -30.72
N LEU A 336 -10.32 -7.11 -29.87
CA LEU A 336 -9.57 -8.00 -28.99
C LEU A 336 -9.50 -9.43 -29.55
N ARG A 337 -8.49 -10.19 -29.09
CA ARG A 337 -8.14 -11.53 -29.58
C ARG A 337 -8.44 -12.63 -28.56
N TYR A 338 -9.32 -12.36 -27.60
CA TYR A 338 -9.74 -13.36 -26.61
C TYR A 338 -10.46 -14.54 -27.28
N LEU A 339 -10.58 -15.65 -26.56
CA LEU A 339 -11.37 -16.79 -26.99
C LEU A 339 -12.87 -16.42 -27.01
N PRO A 340 -13.55 -16.36 -28.16
CA PRO A 340 -14.93 -15.84 -28.22
C PRO A 340 -15.92 -16.57 -27.28
N LEU A 341 -15.67 -17.85 -27.01
CA LEU A 341 -16.50 -18.70 -26.14
C LEU A 341 -16.38 -18.39 -24.65
N SER A 342 -15.41 -17.56 -24.28
CA SER A 342 -15.10 -17.21 -22.90
C SER A 342 -15.62 -15.84 -22.49
N LEU A 343 -16.43 -15.19 -23.33
CA LEU A 343 -17.04 -13.91 -23.00
C LEU A 343 -18.19 -14.09 -22.00
N PHE A 344 -17.94 -13.63 -20.79
CA PHE A 344 -18.88 -13.57 -19.69
C PHE A 344 -19.07 -12.11 -19.29
N HIS A 345 -20.31 -11.71 -19.02
CA HIS A 345 -20.58 -10.40 -18.45
C HIS A 345 -21.74 -10.44 -17.46
N THR A 346 -21.84 -9.39 -16.66
CA THR A 346 -22.97 -9.11 -15.77
C THR A 346 -23.10 -7.60 -15.61
N ASP A 347 -24.31 -7.12 -15.37
CA ASP A 347 -24.56 -5.71 -15.06
C ASP A 347 -24.92 -5.61 -13.57
N VAL A 348 -24.10 -4.87 -12.82
CA VAL A 348 -24.22 -4.68 -11.36
C VAL A 348 -24.23 -3.20 -11.02
N THR A 349 -24.63 -2.85 -9.80
CA THR A 349 -24.48 -1.47 -9.34
C THR A 349 -22.99 -1.11 -9.16
N TYR A 350 -22.67 0.18 -9.22
CA TYR A 350 -21.30 0.65 -9.05
C TYR A 350 -20.68 0.22 -7.71
N ILE A 351 -21.47 0.27 -6.64
CA ILE A 351 -21.01 -0.15 -5.30
C ILE A 351 -20.78 -1.67 -5.21
N GLU A 352 -21.67 -2.49 -5.79
CA GLU A 352 -21.49 -3.95 -5.81
C GLU A 352 -20.21 -4.36 -6.53
N PHE A 353 -19.87 -3.68 -7.63
CA PHE A 353 -18.61 -3.93 -8.32
C PHE A 353 -17.40 -3.51 -7.47
N LEU A 354 -17.42 -2.32 -6.87
CA LEU A 354 -16.28 -1.82 -6.10
C LEU A 354 -16.03 -2.62 -4.82
N ASP A 355 -17.08 -3.13 -4.15
CA ASP A 355 -16.96 -3.95 -2.93
C ASP A 355 -17.02 -5.48 -3.20
N ARG A 356 -16.77 -5.89 -4.45
CA ARG A 356 -16.85 -7.31 -4.90
C ARG A 356 -15.99 -8.29 -4.11
N LEU A 357 -14.93 -7.82 -3.44
CA LEU A 357 -14.03 -8.66 -2.65
C LEU A 357 -14.47 -8.87 -1.19
N LEU A 358 -15.49 -8.14 -0.67
CA LEU A 358 -15.95 -8.35 0.70
C LEU A 358 -16.57 -9.75 0.93
N PRO A 359 -17.52 -10.24 0.10
CA PRO A 359 -18.09 -11.57 0.29
C PRO A 359 -17.04 -12.71 0.34
N PRO A 360 -16.08 -12.81 -0.60
CA PRO A 360 -15.03 -13.82 -0.50
C PRO A 360 -14.08 -13.58 0.68
N ALA A 361 -13.75 -12.32 1.02
CA ALA A 361 -12.93 -12.02 2.19
C ALA A 361 -13.58 -12.48 3.51
N LEU A 362 -14.90 -12.33 3.67
CA LEU A 362 -15.63 -12.83 4.83
C LEU A 362 -15.62 -14.37 4.89
N LEU A 363 -15.76 -15.04 3.74
CA LEU A 363 -15.66 -16.50 3.65
C LEU A 363 -14.26 -16.98 4.07
N VAL A 364 -13.21 -16.36 3.54
CA VAL A 364 -11.82 -16.66 3.89
C VAL A 364 -11.54 -16.32 5.34
N SER A 365 -12.00 -15.18 5.86
CA SER A 365 -11.80 -14.77 7.26
C SER A 365 -12.39 -15.78 8.25
N ARG A 366 -13.59 -16.31 7.98
CA ARG A 366 -14.19 -17.37 8.80
C ARG A 366 -13.32 -18.63 8.85
N LEU A 367 -12.67 -18.97 7.73
CA LEU A 367 -11.76 -20.12 7.64
C LEU A 367 -10.37 -19.82 8.22
N ALA A 368 -9.79 -18.66 7.91
CA ALA A 368 -8.46 -18.23 8.36
C ALA A 368 -8.44 -17.96 9.87
N THR A 369 -9.51 -17.45 10.46
CA THR A 369 -9.64 -17.32 11.94
C THR A 369 -9.67 -18.70 12.60
N ALA A 370 -10.29 -19.69 11.96
CA ALA A 370 -10.30 -21.07 12.45
C ALA A 370 -8.92 -21.75 12.34
N TYR A 371 -8.10 -21.39 11.34
CA TYR A 371 -6.85 -22.10 11.01
C TYR A 371 -5.54 -21.29 11.10
N ARG A 372 -5.59 -20.00 11.47
CA ARG A 372 -4.45 -19.05 11.51
C ARG A 372 -3.52 -19.14 10.28
N LEU A 373 -4.11 -19.09 9.10
CA LEU A 373 -3.35 -19.26 7.85
C LEU A 373 -2.51 -18.01 7.54
N PRO A 374 -1.24 -18.19 7.11
CA PRO A 374 -0.41 -17.08 6.65
C PRO A 374 -0.93 -16.56 5.30
N ALA A 375 -1.00 -15.25 5.14
CA ALA A 375 -1.29 -14.60 3.86
C ALA A 375 0.03 -14.11 3.23
N VAL A 376 0.58 -14.92 2.31
CA VAL A 376 1.81 -14.58 1.59
C VAL A 376 1.45 -13.96 0.24
N SER A 377 1.79 -12.69 0.04
CA SER A 377 1.71 -12.07 -1.28
C SER A 377 3.06 -11.45 -1.67
N ARG A 378 3.34 -11.42 -2.98
CA ARG A 378 4.57 -10.84 -3.55
C ARG A 378 4.20 -9.80 -4.61
N PRO A 379 3.87 -8.56 -4.21
CA PRO A 379 3.65 -7.48 -5.16
C PRO A 379 4.96 -7.14 -5.88
N LEU A 380 4.93 -7.02 -7.21
CA LEU A 380 6.08 -6.69 -8.04
C LEU A 380 5.67 -5.70 -9.14
N ARG A 381 6.43 -4.62 -9.32
CA ARG A 381 6.37 -3.79 -10.53
C ARG A 381 7.42 -4.26 -11.53
N ARG A 382 7.06 -4.34 -12.81
CA ARG A 382 7.98 -4.79 -13.86
C ARG A 382 8.06 -3.79 -15.02
N PRO A 383 9.26 -3.49 -15.52
CA PRO A 383 9.43 -2.68 -16.73
C PRO A 383 8.88 -3.40 -17.96
N ARG A 384 8.35 -2.62 -18.92
CA ARG A 384 7.83 -3.07 -20.22
C ARG A 384 8.79 -3.95 -21.03
N LEU A 385 10.11 -3.84 -20.83
CA LEU A 385 11.12 -4.55 -21.63
C LEU A 385 11.27 -6.04 -21.27
N GLN A 386 10.56 -6.57 -20.27
CA GLN A 386 10.62 -8.01 -19.90
C GLN A 386 9.26 -8.67 -19.57
N PRO A 387 8.21 -8.60 -20.41
CA PRO A 387 6.95 -9.29 -20.10
C PRO A 387 7.08 -10.80 -20.32
N SER A 388 7.80 -11.22 -21.37
CA SER A 388 7.96 -12.62 -21.79
C SER A 388 9.04 -13.41 -21.04
N ALA A 389 9.89 -12.74 -20.25
CA ALA A 389 11.01 -13.35 -19.54
C ALA A 389 10.57 -14.23 -18.34
N TYR A 390 9.28 -14.22 -17.98
CA TYR A 390 8.71 -15.15 -17.03
C TYR A 390 7.64 -16.00 -17.70
N ARG A 391 8.04 -17.13 -18.27
CA ARG A 391 7.14 -18.28 -18.39
C ARG A 391 7.15 -19.00 -17.05
N PRO A 392 5.99 -19.33 -16.44
CA PRO A 392 5.95 -20.37 -15.42
C PRO A 392 6.29 -21.70 -16.12
N SER A 393 7.57 -21.98 -16.30
CA SER A 393 8.02 -23.25 -16.86
C SER A 393 8.01 -24.31 -15.76
N SER A 394 7.00 -25.18 -15.83
CA SER A 394 6.98 -26.56 -15.30
C SER A 394 6.96 -26.77 -13.76
N PRO A 395 6.31 -27.85 -13.28
CA PRO A 395 5.99 -28.07 -11.86
C PRO A 395 7.16 -28.69 -11.07
N THR A 396 8.32 -28.01 -11.03
CA THR A 396 9.50 -28.52 -10.30
C THR A 396 10.12 -27.57 -9.28
N MET A 397 9.45 -26.46 -8.93
CA MET A 397 9.78 -25.68 -7.73
C MET A 397 8.97 -26.13 -6.51
N ALA A 398 8.89 -27.44 -6.33
CA ALA A 398 8.40 -28.10 -5.12
C ALA A 398 9.39 -29.20 -4.69
N ALA A 399 10.70 -28.92 -4.74
CA ALA A 399 11.74 -29.78 -4.16
C ALA A 399 13.09 -29.04 -4.07
N SER A 400 13.20 -28.05 -3.18
CA SER A 400 14.50 -27.66 -2.62
C SER A 400 14.31 -26.94 -1.29
N LEU A 401 13.69 -27.65 -0.34
CA LEU A 401 13.78 -27.39 1.09
C LEU A 401 14.18 -28.70 1.75
N ALA A 402 15.39 -29.18 1.43
CA ALA A 402 16.04 -30.26 2.17
C ALA A 402 17.55 -30.23 1.92
N GLY A 403 18.29 -29.62 2.86
CA GLY A 403 19.68 -29.96 3.16
C GLY A 403 20.77 -29.40 2.26
N ALA A 404 21.46 -28.36 2.73
CA ALA A 404 22.91 -28.24 2.52
C ALA A 404 23.54 -27.39 3.64
N ARG A 405 24.52 -28.00 4.31
CA ARG A 405 25.38 -27.45 5.37
C ARG A 405 26.35 -26.39 4.86
N ALA A 406 26.92 -25.67 5.81
CA ALA A 406 27.89 -24.58 5.65
C ALA A 406 29.29 -25.00 5.15
N CYS A 407 29.96 -24.01 4.51
CA CYS A 407 31.41 -23.72 4.36
C CYS A 407 32.25 -24.46 3.29
N PRO A 408 33.41 -23.91 2.81
CA PRO A 408 33.98 -22.54 2.89
C PRO A 408 34.52 -21.98 1.52
N ALA A 409 35.25 -20.85 1.60
CA ALA A 409 35.65 -19.90 0.57
C ALA A 409 36.77 -20.26 -0.44
N GLY A 410 36.71 -19.60 -1.62
CA GLY A 410 37.83 -19.19 -2.51
C GLY A 410 38.17 -20.12 -3.69
N PRO A 411 38.90 -19.67 -4.75
CA PRO A 411 39.41 -18.33 -5.06
C PRO A 411 39.10 -17.81 -6.51
N SER A 412 39.66 -16.62 -6.74
CA SER A 412 39.67 -15.59 -7.79
C SER A 412 40.07 -15.86 -9.27
N LEU A 413 39.59 -14.92 -10.13
CA LEU A 413 40.18 -14.29 -11.37
C LEU A 413 40.00 -14.97 -12.76
N PRO A 414 40.21 -14.28 -13.92
CA PRO A 414 40.02 -12.85 -14.28
C PRO A 414 39.54 -12.52 -15.74
N HIS A 415 39.37 -11.20 -16.01
CA HIS A 415 39.53 -10.45 -17.29
C HIS A 415 38.51 -10.68 -18.45
N THR A 416 38.13 -9.74 -19.34
CA THR A 416 38.29 -8.29 -19.59
C THR A 416 37.42 -7.98 -20.81
N ALA A 417 36.73 -6.84 -20.86
CA ALA A 417 36.52 -6.10 -22.12
C ALA A 417 36.20 -4.63 -21.79
N SER A 418 37.07 -3.74 -22.27
CA SER A 418 37.05 -2.29 -22.09
C SER A 418 36.71 -1.64 -23.41
N ILE A 419 35.80 -0.64 -23.43
CA ILE A 419 35.90 0.52 -24.33
C ILE A 419 35.46 1.80 -23.55
N ARG A 420 36.39 2.76 -23.44
CA ARG A 420 36.26 4.17 -22.99
C ARG A 420 36.36 5.08 -24.26
N PRO A 421 36.39 6.44 -24.18
CA PRO A 421 35.35 7.40 -23.82
C PRO A 421 35.24 8.55 -24.87
N LEU A 422 34.34 9.52 -24.71
CA LEU A 422 34.48 10.85 -25.32
C LEU A 422 34.22 11.93 -24.25
N GLY A 423 35.25 12.73 -23.97
CA GLY A 423 35.27 13.83 -23.00
C GLY A 423 34.55 15.08 -23.51
N ARG A 424 34.14 16.00 -22.62
CA ARG A 424 34.86 17.20 -22.14
C ARG A 424 33.80 18.03 -21.37
N HIS A 425 33.99 18.81 -20.31
CA HIS A 425 35.12 19.35 -19.53
C HIS A 425 34.59 19.66 -18.11
N CYS A 426 35.37 19.33 -17.07
CA CYS A 426 35.17 19.81 -15.70
C CYS A 426 36.09 21.01 -15.42
N LEU A 427 35.59 22.02 -14.70
CA LEU A 427 36.38 22.96 -13.90
C LEU A 427 36.43 22.47 -12.44
N PRO A 428 37.44 22.84 -11.62
CA PRO A 428 37.78 22.14 -10.38
C PRO A 428 36.85 22.55 -9.20
N PRO A 429 36.70 21.70 -8.17
CA PRO A 429 35.95 22.06 -6.97
C PRO A 429 36.82 22.86 -5.99
N PRO A 430 36.23 23.73 -5.15
CA PRO A 430 36.90 24.19 -3.94
C PRO A 430 36.80 23.11 -2.85
N GLU A 431 37.86 23.02 -2.06
CA GLU A 431 37.93 22.22 -0.83
C GLU A 431 36.96 22.78 0.21
N ASP A 432 35.87 22.07 0.50
CA ASP A 432 35.49 21.75 1.88
C ASP A 432 34.43 20.65 1.90
N GLY A 433 34.68 19.62 2.69
CA GLY A 433 33.85 18.42 2.74
C GLY A 433 32.63 18.63 3.61
N SER A 434 31.43 18.50 3.02
CA SER A 434 30.18 17.98 3.63
C SER A 434 28.98 18.30 2.73
N ARG A 435 28.62 17.41 1.79
CA ARG A 435 27.27 17.41 1.18
C ARG A 435 26.77 15.99 0.96
N CYS A 436 25.64 15.68 1.62
CA CYS A 436 24.77 14.56 1.33
C CYS A 436 24.38 14.55 -0.15
N LEU A 437 24.60 13.43 -0.82
CA LEU A 437 24.07 13.14 -2.14
C LEU A 437 22.60 12.72 -2.00
N LEU A 438 21.68 13.64 -2.27
CA LEU A 438 20.29 13.32 -2.56
C LEU A 438 20.22 12.68 -3.96
N PRO A 439 19.52 11.54 -4.16
CA PRO A 439 19.16 11.10 -5.50
C PRO A 439 17.98 11.95 -6.00
N LEU A 440 18.23 12.76 -7.03
CA LEU A 440 17.20 13.41 -7.83
C LEU A 440 16.27 12.34 -8.44
N ALA A 441 14.97 12.47 -8.20
CA ALA A 441 13.95 11.63 -8.81
C ALA A 441 13.92 11.82 -10.34
N PRO A 442 13.85 10.74 -11.15
CA PRO A 442 13.70 10.87 -12.59
C PRO A 442 12.26 11.29 -12.95
N PRO A 443 12.06 11.92 -14.12
CA PRO A 443 10.72 12.31 -14.58
C PRO A 443 9.83 11.08 -14.77
N VAL A 444 8.56 11.21 -14.35
CA VAL A 444 7.53 10.18 -14.44
C VAL A 444 7.20 9.93 -15.92
N GLY A 445 7.77 8.86 -16.49
CA GLY A 445 7.39 8.31 -17.79
C GLY A 445 6.14 7.42 -17.70
N PRO A 446 5.59 6.95 -18.85
CA PRO A 446 4.34 6.19 -18.90
C PRO A 446 4.41 4.95 -18.01
N MET A 447 3.48 4.86 -17.05
CA MET A 447 3.43 3.77 -16.08
C MET A 447 3.00 2.45 -16.74
N SER A 448 3.74 1.38 -16.46
CA SER A 448 3.47 0.02 -16.95
C SER A 448 2.44 -0.70 -16.10
N ALA A 449 1.64 -1.57 -16.74
CA ALA A 449 0.63 -2.42 -16.13
C ALA A 449 1.16 -3.20 -14.91
N SER A 450 0.36 -3.21 -13.83
CA SER A 450 0.63 -4.02 -12.64
C SER A 450 -0.02 -5.39 -12.83
N LEU A 451 0.79 -6.46 -12.93
CA LEU A 451 0.31 -7.83 -12.93
C LEU A 451 0.25 -8.31 -11.47
N TRP A 452 -0.96 -8.51 -10.95
CA TRP A 452 -1.18 -9.13 -9.65
C TRP A 452 -1.26 -10.65 -9.82
N LEU A 453 -0.36 -11.37 -9.14
CA LEU A 453 -0.42 -12.82 -9.00
C LEU A 453 -1.09 -13.12 -7.66
N GLU A 454 -2.40 -13.31 -7.69
CA GLU A 454 -3.14 -13.83 -6.55
C GLU A 454 -2.98 -15.35 -6.52
N ALA A 455 -2.19 -15.86 -5.58
CA ALA A 455 -2.12 -17.28 -5.28
C ALA A 455 -3.18 -17.60 -4.22
N GLU A 456 -4.41 -17.90 -4.66
CA GLU A 456 -5.39 -18.50 -3.75
C GLU A 456 -4.88 -19.87 -3.29
N ALA A 457 -4.82 -20.06 -1.97
CA ALA A 457 -4.43 -21.32 -1.36
C ALA A 457 -5.35 -22.46 -1.84
N LYS A 458 -4.74 -23.59 -2.22
CA LYS A 458 -5.45 -24.83 -2.55
C LYS A 458 -6.38 -25.21 -1.39
N GLN A 459 -7.64 -25.52 -1.72
CA GLN A 459 -8.54 -26.30 -0.86
C GLN A 459 -7.92 -27.66 -0.54
#